data_AF-A0ABD0NIG8-F1
#
_entry.id   AF-A0ABD0NIG8-F1
#
_cell.length_a   1.000
_cell.length_b   1.000
_cell.length_c   1.000
_cell.angle_alpha   90.00
_cell.angle_beta   90.00
_cell.angle_gamma   90.00
#
_symmetry.space_group_name_H-M   'P 1'
#
loop_
_entity.id
_entity.type
_entity.pdbx_description
1 polymer ?
#
loop_
_entity_poly.entity_id
_entity_poly.type
_entity_poly.pdbx_seq_one_letter_code
_entity_poly.pdbx_strand_id
1 'polypeptide(L)' 'PSDPLVVSLGGSVVLPCSVDTPLPMEDLEVQWKTDSETLVHLFQHGESKAESQHQDYYDRAHLFTEEIQHGNFSLLLNN' A
#
# COMPACT_ATOMS: atom_id res chain seq x y z
N PRO A 1 -3.21 11.88 -7.48
CA PRO A 1 -3.87 11.44 -8.74
C PRO A 1 -5.39 11.68 -8.68
N SER A 2 -5.99 12.19 -9.75
CA SER A 2 -7.42 12.59 -9.77
C SER A 2 -8.30 11.69 -10.65
N ASP A 3 -7.69 10.82 -11.47
CA ASP A 3 -8.41 9.95 -12.38
C ASP A 3 -8.52 8.52 -11.83
N PRO A 4 -9.65 7.82 -12.07
CA PRO A 4 -9.83 6.45 -11.64
C PRO A 4 -8.92 5.49 -12.42
N LEU A 5 -8.39 4.50 -11.72
CA LEU A 5 -7.67 3.39 -12.34
C LEU A 5 -8.66 2.30 -12.76
N VAL A 6 -8.53 1.85 -14.01
CA VAL A 6 -9.35 0.77 -14.56
C VAL A 6 -8.46 -0.44 -14.79
N VAL A 7 -8.86 -1.58 -14.21
CA VAL A 7 -8.16 -2.87 -14.32
C VAL A 7 -9.16 -3.94 -14.77
N SER A 8 -8.68 -4.91 -15.55
CA SER A 8 -9.50 -6.06 -15.93
C SER A 8 -9.71 -7.00 -14.74
N LEU A 9 -10.87 -7.66 -14.68
CA LEU A 9 -11.10 -8.71 -13.70
C LEU A 9 -10.00 -9.77 -13.79
N GLY A 10 -9.45 -10.19 -12.64
CA GLY A 10 -8.32 -11.11 -12.58
C GLY A 10 -6.94 -10.47 -12.78
N GLY A 11 -6.87 -9.16 -13.05
CA GLY A 11 -5.62 -8.43 -13.21
C GLY A 11 -5.07 -7.88 -11.89
N SER A 12 -3.81 -7.47 -11.94
CA SER A 12 -3.15 -6.71 -10.88
C SER A 12 -3.12 -5.21 -11.21
N VAL A 13 -3.12 -4.36 -10.19
CA VAL A 13 -3.06 -2.90 -10.34
C VAL A 13 -2.09 -2.30 -9.33
N VAL A 14 -1.42 -1.22 -9.72
CA VAL A 14 -0.64 -0.38 -8.79
C VAL A 14 -1.47 0.85 -8.47
N LEU A 15 -1.80 1.03 -7.20
CA LEU A 15 -2.44 2.23 -6.67
C LEU A 15 -1.34 3.23 -6.29
N PRO A 16 -1.18 4.34 -7.04
CA PRO A 16 -0.07 5.26 -6.84
C PRO A 16 -0.30 6.12 -5.60
N CYS A 17 0.71 6.17 -4.74
CA CYS A 17 0.79 7.10 -3.62
C CYS A 17 2.25 7.48 -3.43
N SER A 18 2.55 8.77 -3.46
CA SER A 18 3.91 9.27 -3.28
C SER A 18 3.93 10.63 -2.62
N VAL A 19 5.01 10.92 -1.92
CA VAL A 19 5.31 12.23 -1.35
C VAL A 19 6.68 12.70 -1.84
N ASP A 20 6.82 13.99 -2.06
CA ASP A 20 8.09 14.57 -2.54
C ASP A 20 9.06 14.87 -1.37
N THR A 21 8.58 14.77 -0.13
CA THR A 21 9.34 15.10 1.07
C THR A 21 9.88 13.86 1.75
N PRO A 22 11.18 13.82 2.09
CA PRO A 22 11.74 12.74 2.90
C PRO A 22 11.01 12.62 4.23
N LEU A 23 10.59 11.41 4.60
CA LEU A 23 9.95 11.13 5.90
C LEU A 23 10.92 10.36 6.81
N PRO A 24 10.92 10.63 8.13
CA PRO A 24 11.71 9.87 9.07
C PRO A 24 11.19 8.43 9.18
N MET A 25 12.03 7.44 8.89
CA MET A 25 11.65 6.03 8.84
C MET A 25 11.32 5.42 10.20
N GLU A 26 11.91 5.92 11.29
CA GLU A 26 11.81 5.32 12.63
C GLU A 26 10.38 5.29 13.18
N ASP A 27 9.57 6.31 12.84
CA ASP A 27 8.18 6.45 13.30
C ASP A 27 7.17 6.38 12.14
N LEU A 28 7.61 5.93 10.95
CA LEU A 28 6.76 5.91 9.78
C LEU A 28 5.75 4.77 9.86
N GLU A 29 4.48 5.15 9.76
CA GLU A 29 3.36 4.24 9.59
C GLU A 29 2.61 4.56 8.29
N VAL A 30 2.38 3.53 7.47
CA VAL A 30 1.60 3.65 6.23
C VAL A 30 0.43 2.68 6.32
N GLN A 31 -0.78 3.21 6.28
CA GLN A 31 -2.02 2.44 6.24
C GLN A 31 -2.70 2.60 4.88
N TRP A 32 -2.92 1.49 4.20
CA TRP A 32 -3.85 1.43 3.07
C TRP A 32 -5.18 0.89 3.55
N LYS A 33 -6.25 1.66 3.33
CA LYS A 33 -7.61 1.30 3.72
C LYS A 33 -8.59 1.57 2.60
N THR A 34 -9.69 0.84 2.61
CA THR A 34 -10.87 1.18 1.81
C THR A 34 -11.66 2.31 2.48
N ASP A 35 -12.63 2.88 1.75
CA ASP A 35 -13.58 3.85 2.30
C ASP A 35 -14.42 3.28 3.46
N SER A 36 -14.50 1.95 3.58
CA SER A 36 -15.15 1.24 4.69
C SER A 36 -14.22 0.93 5.87
N GLU A 37 -13.05 1.58 5.93
CA GLU A 37 -12.01 1.37 6.95
C GLU A 37 -11.42 -0.05 7.00
N THR A 38 -11.64 -0.87 5.96
CA THR A 38 -11.05 -2.20 5.87
C THR A 38 -9.56 -2.07 5.61
N LEU A 39 -8.74 -2.65 6.49
CA LEU A 39 -7.28 -2.61 6.37
C LEU A 39 -6.81 -3.49 5.21
N VAL A 40 -6.25 -2.84 4.18
CA VAL A 40 -5.72 -3.49 2.98
C VAL A 40 -4.24 -3.87 3.18
N HIS A 41 -3.46 -2.96 3.76
CA HIS A 41 -2.05 -3.19 4.08
C HIS A 41 -1.56 -2.24 5.16
N LEU A 42 -0.61 -2.70 5.97
CA LEU A 42 0.05 -1.92 7.02
C LEU A 42 1.56 -2.04 6.87
N PHE A 43 2.24 -0.90 6.86
CA PHE A 43 3.68 -0.82 7.08
C PHE A 43 3.94 -0.04 8.35
N GLN A 44 4.73 -0.62 9.25
CA GLN A 44 5.03 -0.02 10.55
C GLN A 44 6.35 -0.59 11.08
N HIS A 45 7.11 0.23 11.81
CA HIS A 45 8.40 -0.17 12.40
C HIS A 45 9.39 -0.72 11.36
N GLY A 46 9.40 -0.13 10.15
CA GLY A 46 10.32 -0.52 9.08
C GLY A 46 9.93 -1.79 8.31
N GLU A 47 8.78 -2.40 8.60
CA GLU A 47 8.37 -3.66 8.00
C GLU A 47 6.92 -3.64 7.49
N SER A 48 6.68 -4.38 6.41
CA SER A 48 5.34 -4.71 5.92
C SER A 48 4.71 -5.78 6.82
N LYS A 49 3.50 -5.51 7.33
CA LYS A 49 2.75 -6.38 8.24
C LYS A 49 1.62 -7.10 7.48
N ALA A 50 1.99 -8.04 6.62
CA ALA A 50 1.06 -8.82 5.81
C ALA A 50 0.03 -9.60 6.66
N GLU A 51 0.40 -9.98 7.88
CA GLU A 51 -0.48 -10.65 8.85
C GLU A 51 -1.63 -9.77 9.35
N SER A 52 -1.53 -8.44 9.21
CA SER A 52 -2.57 -7.50 9.63
C SER A 52 -3.62 -7.25 8.54
N GLN A 53 -3.44 -7.81 7.35
CA GLN A 53 -4.36 -7.62 6.23
C GLN A 53 -5.72 -8.24 6.51
N HIS A 54 -6.78 -7.57 6.09
CA HIS A 54 -8.09 -8.19 6.02
C HIS A 54 -8.05 -9.40 5.08
N GLN A 55 -8.86 -10.42 5.37
CA GLN A 55 -8.85 -11.71 4.67
C GLN A 55 -8.98 -11.56 3.14
N ASP A 56 -9.79 -10.62 2.67
CA ASP A 56 -9.99 -10.36 1.24
C ASP A 56 -8.73 -9.84 0.53
N TYR A 57 -7.76 -9.29 1.26
CA TYR A 57 -6.52 -8.68 0.74
C TYR A 57 -5.26 -9.45 1.15
N TYR A 58 -5.42 -10.51 1.95
CA TYR A 58 -4.31 -11.32 2.44
C TYR A 58 -3.51 -11.91 1.27
N ASP A 59 -2.20 -11.67 1.28
CA ASP A 59 -1.24 -12.08 0.22
C ASP A 59 -1.49 -11.44 -1.16
N ARG A 60 -2.44 -10.49 -1.24
CA ARG A 60 -2.80 -9.79 -2.48
C ARG A 60 -2.25 -8.37 -2.52
N ALA A 61 -2.15 -7.71 -1.39
CA ALA A 61 -1.71 -6.32 -1.29
C ALA A 61 -0.26 -6.21 -0.80
N HIS A 62 0.60 -5.52 -1.54
CA HIS A 62 2.03 -5.42 -1.28
C HIS A 62 2.53 -3.99 -1.49
N LEU A 63 3.37 -3.49 -0.58
CA LEU A 63 4.10 -2.24 -0.78
C LEU A 63 5.47 -2.48 -1.43
N PHE A 64 5.97 -1.48 -2.14
CA PHE A 64 7.36 -1.45 -2.62
C PHE A 64 8.29 -1.01 -1.49
N THR A 65 8.56 -1.89 -0.53
CA THR A 65 9.29 -1.55 0.71
C THR A 65 10.63 -0.84 0.46
N GLU A 66 11.36 -1.21 -0.59
CA GLU A 66 12.64 -0.58 -0.98
C GLU A 66 12.50 0.87 -1.45
N GLU A 67 11.30 1.27 -1.89
CA GLU A 67 11.00 2.59 -2.43
C GLU A 67 10.35 3.52 -1.39
N ILE A 68 10.01 3.01 -0.20
CA ILE A 68 9.44 3.79 0.91
C ILE A 68 10.40 4.92 1.33
N GLN A 69 11.70 4.64 1.37
CA GLN A 69 12.74 5.65 1.67
C GLN A 69 12.82 6.77 0.63
N HIS A 70 12.33 6.53 -0.60
CA HIS A 70 12.26 7.51 -1.68
C HIS A 70 10.90 8.22 -1.74
N GLY A 71 10.02 7.98 -0.76
CA GLY A 71 8.70 8.60 -0.68
C GLY A 71 7.63 7.91 -1.54
N ASN A 72 7.89 6.71 -2.05
CA ASN A 72 6.90 5.93 -2.79
C ASN A 72 6.18 4.95 -1.86
N PHE A 73 4.89 5.18 -1.67
CA PHE A 73 3.98 4.36 -0.85
C PHE A 73 2.93 3.66 -1.71
N SER A 74 3.19 3.51 -3.01
CA SER A 74 2.27 2.87 -3.93
C SER A 74 2.01 1.41 -3.52
N LEU A 75 0.77 0.97 -3.68
CA LEU A 75 0.35 -0.39 -3.35
C LEU A 75 0.15 -1.21 -4.63
N LEU A 76 0.81 -2.35 -4.73
CA LEU A 76 0.48 -3.38 -5.69
C LEU A 76 -0.66 -4.24 -5.12
N LEU A 77 -1.77 -4.33 -5.84
CA LEU A 77 -2.89 -5.19 -5.53
C LEU A 77 -3.04 -6.27 -6.62
N ASN A 78 -2.90 -7.53 -6.24
CA ASN A 78 -3.06 -8.70 -7.08
C ASN A 78 -4.47 -9.31 -6.96
N ASN A 79 -4.86 -10.13 -7.94
CA ASN A 79 -6.05 -10.98 -7.87
C ASN A 79 -5.71 -12.40 -7.44
#